data_AF-A0AAV5YPU9-F1
#
_entry.id   AF-A0AAV5YPU9-F1
#
_cell.length_a   1.000
_cell.length_b   1.000
_cell.length_c   1.000
_cell.angle_alpha   90.00
_cell.angle_beta   90.00
_cell.angle_gamma   90.00
#
_symmetry.space_group_name_H-M   'P 1'
#
loop_
_entity.id
_entity.type
_entity.pdbx_description
1 polymer ?
#
loop_
_entity_poly.entity_id
_entity_poly.type
_entity_poly.pdbx_seq_one_letter_code
_entity_poly.pdbx_strand_id
1 'polypeptide(L)' 'MAGGVIVGILQERYADRIVLRDGTQVFLTAKLAAGEFAIGSSLTVAYTVKKDGRKMADNIWRCS' A
#
# COMPACT_ATOMS: atom_id res chain seq x y z
N MET A 1 -1.48 10.65 15.18
CA MET A 1 -1.47 9.58 14.15
C MET A 1 -0.07 9.57 13.58
N ALA A 2 0.60 8.41 13.55
CA ALA A 2 1.95 8.29 12.99
C ALA A 2 1.83 7.89 11.51
N GLY A 3 2.62 8.52 10.65
CA GLY A 3 2.74 8.19 9.24
C GLY A 3 4.15 7.69 8.91
N GLY A 4 4.30 7.09 7.75
CA GLY A 4 5.58 6.59 7.28
C GLY A 4 5.59 6.28 5.79
N VAL A 5 6.73 5.78 5.32
CA VAL A 5 6.92 5.31 3.95
C VAL A 5 7.40 3.86 4.01
N ILE A 6 6.82 3.00 3.18
CA ILE A 6 7.25 1.62 2.99
C ILE A 6 7.65 1.45 1.53
N VAL A 7 8.78 0.79 1.28
CA VAL A 7 9.18 0.34 -0.05
C VAL A 7 9.15 -1.17 -0.06
N GLY A 8 8.46 -1.77 -1.03
CA GLY A 8 8.34 -3.22 -1.11
C GLY A 8 7.78 -3.71 -2.44
N ILE A 9 7.89 -5.02 -2.67
CA ILE A 9 7.37 -5.66 -3.87
C ILE A 9 5.91 -6.04 -3.65
N LEU A 10 5.01 -5.64 -4.55
CA LEU A 10 3.61 -6.05 -4.51
C LEU A 10 3.50 -7.57 -4.72
N GLN A 11 2.92 -8.27 -3.74
CA GLN A 11 2.70 -9.71 -3.80
C GLN A 11 1.24 -10.04 -4.12
N GLU A 12 0.29 -9.43 -3.39
CA GLU A 12 -1.14 -9.66 -3.59
C GLU A 12 -1.90 -8.33 -3.62
N ARG A 13 -3.03 -8.33 -4.34
CA ARG A 13 -3.90 -7.17 -4.43
C ARG A 13 -5.35 -7.57 -4.24
N TYR A 14 -6.03 -6.81 -3.40
CA TYR A 14 -7.45 -6.91 -3.12
C TYR A 14 -8.13 -5.56 -3.43
N ALA A 15 -9.46 -5.52 -3.36
CA ALA A 15 -10.23 -4.31 -3.62
C ALA A 15 -9.93 -3.19 -2.61
N ASP A 16 -9.67 -3.54 -1.34
CA ASP A 16 -9.50 -2.61 -0.23
C ASP A 16 -8.06 -2.53 0.32
N ARG A 17 -7.14 -3.40 -0.15
CA ARG A 17 -5.76 -3.46 0.34
C ARG A 17 -4.79 -4.09 -0.65
N ILE A 18 -3.51 -3.82 -0.44
CA ILE A 18 -2.39 -4.53 -1.05
C ILE A 18 -1.58 -5.26 0.02
N VAL A 19 -0.90 -6.33 -0.39
CA VAL A 19 0.03 -7.09 0.44
C VAL A 19 1.39 -7.06 -0.24
N LEU A 20 2.39 -6.58 0.49
CA LEU A 20 3.78 -6.58 0.05
C LEU A 20 4.42 -7.93 0.38
N ARG A 21 5.54 -8.24 -0.30
CA ARG A 21 6.23 -9.53 -0.20
C ARG A 21 6.71 -9.91 1.21
N ASP A 22 6.89 -8.93 2.08
CA ASP A 22 7.24 -9.12 3.50
C ASP A 22 6.02 -9.45 4.38
N GLY A 23 4.83 -9.58 3.78
CA GLY A 23 3.56 -9.78 4.47
C GLY A 23 2.90 -8.48 4.95
N THR A 24 3.50 -7.31 4.70
CA THR A 24 2.93 -6.03 5.11
C THR A 24 1.65 -5.73 4.32
N GLN A 25 0.55 -5.56 5.04
CA GLN A 25 -0.72 -5.15 4.47
C GLN A 25 -0.88 -3.63 4.53
N VAL A 26 -1.28 -3.03 3.41
CA VAL A 26 -1.63 -1.60 3.34
C VAL A 26 -3.02 -1.44 2.74
N PHE A 27 -3.91 -0.78 3.47
CA PHE A 27 -5.29 -0.53 3.06
C PHE A 27 -5.36 0.66 2.11
N LEU A 28 -6.19 0.55 1.08
CA LEU A 28 -6.33 1.54 0.03
C LEU A 28 -7.53 2.46 0.29
N THR A 29 -7.38 3.73 -0.09
CA THR A 29 -8.55 4.60 -0.27
C THR A 29 -9.26 4.25 -1.58
N ALA A 30 -10.54 4.64 -1.72
CA ALA A 30 -11.29 4.42 -2.96
C ALA A 30 -10.56 4.96 -4.22
N LYS A 31 -9.84 6.10 -4.07
CA LYS A 31 -9.04 6.69 -5.14
C LYS A 31 -7.86 5.80 -5.55
N LEU A 32 -7.17 5.20 -4.58
CA LEU A 32 -6.01 4.34 -4.82
C LEU A 32 -6.39 2.91 -5.24
N ALA A 33 -7.58 2.45 -4.84
CA ALA A 33 -8.12 1.15 -5.25
C ALA A 33 -8.29 1.05 -6.78
N ALA A 34 -8.58 2.18 -7.44
CA ALA A 34 -8.67 2.27 -8.89
C ALA A 34 -7.32 2.23 -9.62
N GLY A 35 -6.19 2.41 -8.91
CA GLY A 35 -4.86 2.41 -9.52
C GLY A 35 -4.43 1.01 -9.94
N GLU A 36 -4.06 0.80 -11.20
CA GLU A 36 -3.55 -0.49 -11.66
C GLU A 36 -2.08 -0.67 -11.27
N PHE A 37 -1.78 -1.50 -10.28
CA PHE A 37 -0.41 -1.93 -9.97
C PHE A 37 -0.27 -3.42 -10.29
N ALA A 38 0.78 -3.80 -11.02
CA ALA A 38 1.02 -5.19 -11.38
C ALA A 38 1.71 -5.93 -10.24
N ILE A 39 1.27 -7.15 -9.94
CA ILE A 39 1.94 -8.06 -9.00
C ILE A 39 3.41 -8.23 -9.45
N GLY A 40 4.34 -8.21 -8.50
CA GLY A 40 5.78 -8.23 -8.75
C GLY A 40 6.42 -6.85 -8.93
N SER A 41 5.63 -5.78 -9.03
CA SER A 41 6.18 -4.42 -9.14
C SER A 41 6.73 -3.93 -7.81
N SER A 42 7.84 -3.20 -7.86
CA SER A 42 8.35 -2.46 -6.70
C SER A 42 7.53 -1.20 -6.48
N LEU A 43 7.00 -1.02 -5.27
CA LEU A 43 6.15 0.10 -4.88
C LEU A 43 6.76 0.86 -3.71
N THR A 44 6.66 2.19 -3.78
CA THR A 44 6.82 3.09 -2.64
C THR A 44 5.42 3.49 -2.17
N VAL A 45 5.14 3.33 -0.89
CA VAL A 45 3.80 3.54 -0.29
C VAL A 45 3.94 4.50 0.88
N ALA A 46 3.40 5.71 0.74
CA ALA A 46 3.18 6.60 1.86
C ALA A 46 1.90 6.20 2.59
N TYR A 47 1.95 6.09 3.92
CA TYR A 47 0.82 5.63 4.72
C TYR A 47 0.67 6.39 6.03
N THR A 48 -0.56 6.39 6.54
CA THR A 48 -0.92 6.84 7.88
C THR A 48 -1.51 5.68 8.69
N VAL A 49 -1.02 5.49 9.91
CA VAL A 49 -1.60 4.52 10.85
C VAL A 49 -2.88 5.08 11.45
N LYS A 50 -3.99 4.36 11.24
CA LYS A 50 -5.30 4.66 11.82
C LYS A 50 -5.38 4.19 13.28
N LYS A 51 -6.40 4.64 14.01
CA LYS A 51 -6.58 4.35 15.45
C LYS A 51 -6.69 2.84 15.75
N ASP A 52 -7.13 2.05 14.78
CA ASP A 52 -7.23 0.59 14.83
C ASP A 52 -5.93 -0.15 14.43
N GLY A 53 -4.84 0.59 14.20
CA GLY A 53 -3.54 0.03 13.82
C GLY A 53 -3.38 -0.22 12.31
N ARG A 54 -4.42 0.00 11.50
CA ARG A 54 -4.32 -0.21 10.05
C ARG A 54 -3.46 0.85 9.38
N LYS A 55 -2.55 0.41 8.50
CA LYS A 55 -1.77 1.28 7.61
C LYS A 55 -2.64 1.67 6.42
N MET A 56 -3.14 2.89 6.39
CA MET A 56 -3.93 3.42 5.28
C MET A 56 -2.99 4.13 4.30
N ALA A 57 -3.02 3.74 3.03
CA ALA A 57 -2.24 4.39 1.98
C ALA A 57 -2.74 5.80 1.73
N ASP A 58 -1.83 6.76 1.82
CA ASP A 58 -2.04 8.15 1.42
C ASP A 58 -1.65 8.35 -0.04
N ASN A 59 -0.57 7.68 -0.48
CA ASN A 59 -0.13 7.68 -1.88
C ASN A 59 0.73 6.45 -2.22
N ILE A 60 0.75 6.07 -3.50
CA ILE A 60 1.50 4.89 -4.00
C ILE A 60 2.19 5.25 -5.32
N TRP A 61 3.48 4.95 -5.41
CA TRP A 61 4.29 5.13 -6.61
C TRP A 61 4.96 3.81 -7.00
N ARG A 62 5.15 3.58 -8.30
CA ARG A 62 6.03 2.50 -8.78
C ARG A 62 7.47 2.99 -8.76
N CYS A 63 8.39 2.15 -8.32
CA CYS A 63 9.81 2.36 -8.58
C CYS A 63 10.08 1.87 -10.01
N SER A 64 10.30 2.82 -10.91
CA SER A 64 10.82 2.59 -12.27
C SER A 64 12.26 2.09 -12.24
#